data_AF-A0A7T8KJI7-F1
#
_entry.id   AF-A0A7T8KJI7-F1
#
_cell.length_a   1.000
_cell.length_b   1.000
_cell.length_c   1.000
_cell.angle_alpha   90.00
_cell.angle_beta   90.00
_cell.angle_gamma   90.00
#
_symmetry.space_group_name_H-M   'P 1'
#
loop_
_entity.id
_entity.type
_entity.pdbx_description
1 polymer ?
#
loop_
_entity_poly.entity_id
_entity_poly.type
_entity_poly.pdbx_seq_one_letter_code
_entity_poly.pdbx_strand_id
1 'polypeptide(L)'
;MFETTTLPGFWIKVTAEYPEISTTALKTLLPFPTTYLCEAGFSAVSTTKTKLRNRLDISNTLRVSLSPITPRWDRLISEKQAQGSH
;
A
#
# COMPACT_ATOMS: atom_id res chain seq x y z
N MET A 1 35.20 10.43 3.35
CA MET A 1 34.59 9.16 2.93
C MET A 1 33.10 9.42 2.86
N PHE A 2 32.47 9.35 1.67
CA PHE A 2 31.04 9.62 1.55
C PHE A 2 30.25 8.43 2.11
N GLU A 3 29.45 8.67 3.13
CA GLU A 3 28.55 7.67 3.71
C GLU A 3 27.50 7.26 2.66
N THR A 4 27.56 6.02 2.18
CA THR A 4 26.53 5.47 1.28
C THR A 4 25.27 5.21 2.09
N THR A 5 24.34 6.18 2.10
CA THR A 5 23.02 6.02 2.73
C THR A 5 21.99 5.69 1.64
N THR A 6 21.01 4.85 1.95
CA THR A 6 19.86 4.60 1.06
C THR A 6 19.06 5.88 0.85
N LEU A 7 18.36 6.00 -0.29
CA LEU A 7 17.57 7.20 -0.59
C LEU A 7 16.54 7.54 0.50
N PRO A 8 15.77 6.58 1.08
CA PRO A 8 14.91 6.86 2.23
C PRO A 8 15.72 7.29 3.47
N GLY A 9 16.86 6.66 3.72
CA GLY A 9 17.73 7.00 4.85
C GLY A 9 18.29 8.41 4.75
N PHE A 10 18.59 8.89 3.54
CA PHE A 10 19.00 10.28 3.30
C PHE A 10 17.87 11.24 3.71
N TRP A 11 16.66 11.04 3.18
CA TRP A 11 15.52 11.90 3.49
C TRP A 11 15.14 11.89 4.97
N ILE A 12 15.26 10.75 5.65
CA ILE A 12 15.08 10.66 7.12
C ILE A 12 16.09 11.55 7.85
N LYS A 13 17.37 11.53 7.46
CA LYS A 13 18.43 12.33 8.11
C LYS A 13 18.20 13.83 7.94
N VAL A 14 17.74 14.28 6.78
CA VAL A 14 17.53 15.71 6.48
C VAL A 14 16.11 16.21 6.79
N THR A 15 15.24 15.35 7.36
CA THR A 15 13.84 15.72 7.66
C THR A 15 13.74 16.91 8.62
N ALA A 16 14.67 17.05 9.58
CA ALA A 16 14.65 18.17 10.51
C ALA A 16 14.93 19.53 9.82
N GLU A 17 15.74 19.53 8.77
CA GLU A 17 16.14 20.75 8.03
C GLU A 17 15.14 21.05 6.90
N TYR A 18 14.61 20.02 6.24
CA TYR A 18 13.68 20.15 5.11
C TYR A 18 12.42 19.30 5.32
N PRO A 19 11.55 19.64 6.28
CA PRO A 19 10.43 18.78 6.69
C PRO A 19 9.42 18.53 5.56
N GLU A 20 9.05 19.53 4.77
CA GLU A 20 8.01 19.36 3.72
C GLU A 20 8.48 18.48 2.57
N ILE A 21 9.67 18.75 2.04
CA ILE A 21 10.25 18.00 0.91
C ILE A 21 10.58 16.58 1.35
N SER A 22 11.20 16.41 2.53
CA SER A 22 11.52 15.09 3.07
C SER A 22 10.27 14.26 3.30
N THR A 23 9.19 14.87 3.81
CA THR A 23 7.90 14.17 3.98
C THR A 23 7.34 13.69 2.64
N THR A 24 7.40 14.51 1.60
CA THR A 24 6.91 14.16 0.26
C THR A 24 7.73 13.05 -0.37
N ALA A 25 9.06 13.13 -0.25
CA ALA A 25 9.96 12.09 -0.72
C ALA A 25 9.72 10.76 0.01
N LEU A 26 9.63 10.79 1.36
CA LEU A 26 9.36 9.60 2.16
C LEU A 26 7.98 9.00 1.86
N LYS A 27 6.97 9.82 1.61
CA LYS A 27 5.64 9.37 1.15
C LYS A 27 5.68 8.60 -0.17
N THR A 28 6.63 8.94 -1.04
CA THR A 28 6.79 8.31 -2.35
C THR A 28 7.68 7.07 -2.28
N LEU A 29 8.71 7.11 -1.43
CA LEU A 29 9.75 6.08 -1.34
C LEU A 29 9.40 4.93 -0.40
N LEU A 30 8.64 5.19 0.66
CA LEU A 30 8.29 4.17 1.64
C LEU A 30 7.04 3.40 1.20
N PRO A 31 7.02 2.06 1.34
CA PRO A 31 5.82 1.26 1.06
C PRO A 31 4.66 1.58 2.02
N PHE A 32 4.99 2.02 3.25
CA PHE A 32 4.04 2.39 4.29
C PHE A 32 4.42 3.73 4.90
N PRO A 33 4.06 4.85 4.26
CA PRO A 33 4.51 6.16 4.69
C PRO A 33 3.78 6.68 5.94
N THR A 34 2.76 5.97 6.43
CA THR A 34 2.03 6.30 7.65
C THR A 34 1.78 5.05 8.49
N THR A 35 1.67 5.22 9.81
CA THR A 35 1.29 4.15 10.74
C THR A 35 -0.03 3.50 10.35
N TYR A 36 -1.00 4.31 9.92
CA TYR A 36 -2.30 3.83 9.43
C TYR A 36 -2.15 2.86 8.26
N LEU A 37 -1.32 3.18 7.26
CA LEU A 37 -1.11 2.28 6.11
C LEU A 37 -0.42 0.98 6.54
N CYS A 38 0.48 1.05 7.52
CA CYS A 38 1.10 -0.14 8.10
C CYS A 38 0.05 -1.05 8.78
N GLU A 39 -0.79 -0.48 9.64
CA GLU A 39 -1.89 -1.19 10.32
C GLU A 39 -2.90 -1.77 9.32
N ALA A 40 -3.31 -0.98 8.33
CA ALA A 40 -4.20 -1.42 7.25
C ALA A 40 -3.58 -2.56 6.44
N GLY A 41 -2.27 -2.49 6.18
CA GLY A 41 -1.52 -3.52 5.47
C GLY A 41 -1.51 -4.84 6.24
N PHE A 42 -1.17 -4.79 7.53
CA PHE A 42 -1.23 -5.97 8.39
C PHE A 42 -2.64 -6.56 8.50
N SER A 43 -3.65 -5.71 8.62
CA SER A 43 -5.06 -6.14 8.64
C SER A 43 -5.47 -6.85 7.34
N ALA A 44 -5.06 -6.31 6.18
CA ALA A 44 -5.32 -6.91 4.87
C ALA A 44 -4.63 -8.28 4.72
N VAL A 45 -3.37 -8.41 5.14
CA VAL A 45 -2.65 -9.70 5.14
C VAL A 45 -3.34 -10.72 6.06
N SER A 46 -3.71 -10.31 7.27
CA SER A 46 -4.39 -11.17 8.24
C SER A 46 -5.74 -11.65 7.70
N THR A 47 -6.52 -10.76 7.10
CA THR A 47 -7.81 -11.06 6.48
C THR A 47 -7.67 -12.03 5.31
N THR A 48 -6.70 -11.79 4.43
CA THR A 48 -6.42 -12.65 3.26
C THR A 48 -6.05 -14.05 3.69
N LYS A 49 -5.17 -14.17 4.69
CA LYS A 49 -4.70 -15.45 5.23
C LYS A 49 -5.80 -16.25 5.92
N THR A 50 -6.68 -15.58 6.68
CA THR A 50 -7.66 -16.26 7.55
C THR A 50 -9.02 -16.48 6.89
N LYS A 51 -9.53 -15.52 6.11
CA LYS A 51 -10.91 -15.54 5.58
C LYS A 51 -11.01 -15.99 4.12
N LEU A 52 -9.99 -15.68 3.32
CA LEU A 52 -10.01 -15.90 1.86
C LEU A 52 -9.38 -17.23 1.40
N ARG A 53 -9.07 -18.14 2.34
CA ARG A 53 -8.52 -19.49 2.09
C ARG A 53 -7.38 -19.49 1.05
N ASN A 54 -6.43 -18.55 1.18
CA ASN A 54 -5.24 -18.40 0.33
C ASN A 54 -5.49 -18.29 -1.19
N ARG A 55 -6.74 -18.04 -1.65
CA ARG A 55 -7.01 -17.96 -3.09
C ARG A 55 -6.56 -16.65 -3.74
N LEU A 56 -6.43 -15.60 -2.93
CA LEU A 56 -5.98 -14.29 -3.40
C LEU A 56 -4.49 -14.13 -3.16
N ASP A 57 -3.80 -13.62 -4.17
CA ASP A 57 -2.41 -13.22 -4.06
C ASP A 57 -2.26 -12.06 -3.08
N ILE A 58 -1.32 -12.21 -2.14
CA ILE A 58 -1.12 -11.26 -1.05
C ILE A 58 -0.64 -9.92 -1.60
N SER A 59 0.30 -9.92 -2.55
CA SER A 59 0.87 -8.70 -3.12
C SER A 59 -0.20 -7.86 -3.84
N ASN A 60 -1.01 -8.49 -4.68
CA ASN A 60 -2.11 -7.82 -5.38
C ASN A 60 -3.18 -7.31 -4.40
N THR A 61 -3.54 -8.11 -3.40
CA THR A 61 -4.53 -7.71 -2.40
C THR A 61 -4.05 -6.50 -1.61
N LEU A 62 -2.79 -6.54 -1.15
CA LEU A 62 -2.18 -5.44 -0.39
C LEU A 62 -2.12 -4.15 -1.21
N ARG A 63 -1.74 -4.26 -2.49
CA ARG A 63 -1.71 -3.13 -3.42
C ARG A 63 -3.08 -2.47 -3.58
N VAL A 64 -4.14 -3.26 -3.72
CA VAL A 64 -5.52 -2.75 -3.84
C VAL A 64 -6.01 -2.16 -2.53
N SER A 65 -5.79 -2.83 -1.40
CA SER A 65 -6.26 -2.37 -0.08
C SER A 65 -5.59 -1.10 0.42
N LEU A 66 -4.33 -0.85 0.03
CA LEU A 66 -3.57 0.32 0.44
C LEU A 66 -3.58 1.46 -0.60
N SER A 67 -4.20 1.20 -1.76
CA SER A 67 -4.32 2.21 -2.79
C SER A 67 -5.22 3.35 -2.32
N PRO A 68 -4.80 4.62 -2.44
CA PRO A 68 -5.69 5.76 -2.20
C PRO A 68 -6.72 5.93 -3.33
N ILE A 69 -6.60 5.17 -4.42
CA ILE A 69 -7.50 5.24 -5.58
C ILE A 69 -8.77 4.48 -5.26
N THR A 70 -9.90 5.20 -5.27
CA THR A 70 -11.22 4.58 -5.15
C THR A 70 -11.53 3.73 -6.39
N PRO A 71 -11.94 2.46 -6.22
CA PRO A 71 -12.34 1.63 -7.35
C PRO A 71 -13.55 2.24 -8.08
N ARG A 72 -13.57 2.11 -9.41
CA ARG A 72 -14.75 2.48 -10.21
C ARG A 72 -15.79 1.38 -10.12
N TRP A 73 -16.55 1.38 -9.04
CA TRP A 73 -17.51 0.32 -8.72
C TRP A 73 -18.53 0.07 -9.83
N ASP A 74 -19.13 1.12 -10.39
CA ASP A 74 -20.15 0.99 -11.44
C ASP A 74 -19.64 0.18 -12.64
N ARG A 75 -18.41 0.48 -13.07
CA ARG A 75 -17.76 -0.22 -14.17
C ARG A 75 -17.47 -1.68 -13.80
N LEU A 76 -16.86 -1.91 -12.63
CA LEU A 76 -16.53 -3.27 -12.17
C LEU A 76 -17.77 -4.15 -12.03
N ILE A 77 -18.88 -3.59 -11.57
CA ILE A 77 -20.15 -4.30 -11.44
C ILE A 77 -20.73 -4.61 -12.82
N SER A 78 -20.71 -3.63 -13.74
CA SER A 78 -21.24 -3.83 -15.11
C SER A 78 -20.46 -4.88 -15.91
N GLU A 79 -19.14 -4.97 -15.70
CA GLU A 79 -18.26 -5.94 -16.38
C GLU A 79 -18.25 -7.32 -15.71
N LYS A 80 -18.80 -7.45 -14.49
CA LYS A 80 -18.83 -8.72 -13.75
C LYS A 80 -19.90 -9.64 -14.33
N GLN A 81 -19.46 -10.68 -15.04
CA GLN A 81 -20.36 -11.73 -15.52
C GLN A 81 -21.00 -12.48 -14.34
N ALA A 82 -22.33 -12.51 -14.29
CA ALA A 82 -23.07 -13.32 -13.33
C ALA A 82 -22.75 -14.79 -13.60
N GLN A 83 -22.09 -15.44 -12.65
CA GLN A 83 -21.94 -16.89 -12.65
C GLN A 83 -23.30 -17.44 -12.21
N GLY A 84 -24.05 -18.03 -13.14
CA GLY A 84 -25.28 -18.73 -12.82
C GLY A 84 -24.97 -19.88 -11.86
N SER A 85 -25.69 -19.94 -10.74
CA SER A 85 -25.66 -21.11 -9.86
C SER A 85 -26.36 -22.27 -10.58
N HIS A 86 -25.71 -23.44 -10.61
CA HIS A 86 -26.30 -24.70 -11.08
C HIS A 86 -27.15 -25.34 -9.98
#